data_AF-A0A7W1UQK7-F1
#
_entry.id   AF-A0A7W1UQK7-F1
#
_cell.length_a   1.000
_cell.length_b   1.000
_cell.length_c   1.000
_cell.angle_alpha   90.00
_cell.angle_beta   90.00
_cell.angle_gamma   90.00
#
_symmetry.space_group_name_H-M   'P 1'
#
loop_
_entity.id
_entity.type
_entity.pdbx_description
1 polymer ?
#
loop_
_entity_poly.entity_id
_entity_poly.type
_entity_poly.pdbx_seq_one_letter_code
_entity_poly.pdbx_strand_id
1 'polypeptide(L)'
;MMLREKAKGLKSELLAKKQTVNGINFIAERIELDSADAIKDLLYEIRSQIDDLFMVIGAEVKGKPSLSIIISDNLVKDKNLNAGNIMRDIAKEIKGGGGGQPFYANAGGSDLEGIAKALEKAKTYLN
;
A
#
# COMPACT_ATOMS: atom_id res chain seq x y z
N MET A 1 -4.87 -21.14 10.54
CA MET A 1 -3.94 -21.75 9.56
C MET A 1 -4.08 -21.07 8.20
N MET A 2 -5.29 -21.02 7.64
CA MET A 2 -5.61 -20.45 6.32
C MET A 2 -5.14 -19.00 6.04
N LEU A 3 -5.28 -18.07 7.00
CA LEU A 3 -4.89 -16.66 6.79
C LEU A 3 -3.38 -16.48 6.59
N ARG A 4 -2.56 -17.25 7.32
CA ARG A 4 -1.10 -17.19 7.22
C ARG A 4 -0.58 -17.75 5.90
N GLU A 5 -1.21 -18.81 5.40
CA GLU A 5 -0.88 -19.40 4.10
C GLU A 5 -1.25 -18.43 2.96
N LYS A 6 -2.43 -17.80 3.05
CA LYS A 6 -2.85 -16.77 2.09
C LYS A 6 -1.86 -15.59 2.06
N ALA A 7 -1.43 -15.10 3.23
CA ALA A 7 -0.44 -14.04 3.33
C ALA A 7 0.91 -14.41 2.68
N LYS A 8 1.39 -15.65 2.85
CA LYS A 8 2.63 -16.13 2.20
C LYS A 8 2.52 -16.19 0.67
N GLY A 9 1.38 -16.66 0.15
CA GLY A 9 1.10 -16.66 -1.29
C GLY A 9 1.13 -15.25 -1.86
N LEU A 10 0.34 -14.35 -1.25
CA LEU A 10 0.28 -12.94 -1.62
C LEU A 10 1.65 -12.26 -1.57
N LYS A 11 2.48 -12.57 -0.57
CA LYS A 11 3.86 -12.04 -0.51
C LYS A 11 4.64 -12.35 -1.78
N SER A 12 4.61 -13.62 -2.21
CA SER A 12 5.37 -14.07 -3.37
C SER A 12 4.86 -13.42 -4.65
N GLU A 13 3.54 -13.27 -4.79
CA GLU A 13 2.91 -12.58 -5.92
C GLU A 13 3.27 -11.09 -5.97
N LEU A 14 3.21 -10.39 -4.83
CA LEU A 14 3.55 -8.97 -4.74
C LEU A 14 5.02 -8.71 -5.09
N LEU A 15 5.93 -9.57 -4.62
CA LEU A 15 7.35 -9.50 -4.96
C LEU A 15 7.59 -9.67 -6.47
N ALA A 16 6.81 -10.53 -7.13
CA ALA A 16 6.90 -10.75 -8.58
C ALA A 16 6.36 -9.57 -9.41
N LYS A 17 5.44 -8.77 -8.84
CA LYS A 17 4.84 -7.59 -9.50
C LYS A 17 5.62 -6.29 -9.28
N LYS A 18 6.78 -6.36 -8.61
CA LYS A 18 7.66 -5.23 -8.38
C LYS A 18 8.08 -4.57 -9.69
N GLN A 19 7.92 -3.26 -9.77
CA GLN A 19 8.38 -2.42 -10.87
C GLN A 19 9.45 -1.46 -10.35
N THR A 20 10.41 -1.08 -11.18
CA THR A 20 11.37 -0.02 -10.81
C THR A 20 10.98 1.27 -11.53
N VAL A 21 10.74 2.34 -10.77
CA VAL A 21 10.37 3.67 -11.28
C VAL A 21 11.36 4.68 -10.68
N ASN A 22 12.16 5.35 -11.52
CA ASN A 22 13.14 6.35 -11.07
C ASN A 22 14.08 5.87 -9.94
N GLY A 23 14.48 4.60 -9.98
CA GLY A 23 15.33 3.97 -8.96
C GLY A 23 14.59 3.51 -7.69
N ILE A 24 13.27 3.69 -7.63
CA ILE A 24 12.41 3.27 -6.51
C ILE A 24 11.73 1.95 -6.87
N ASN A 25 11.74 0.98 -5.96
CA ASN A 25 10.99 -0.25 -6.08
C ASN A 25 9.51 0.03 -5.76
N PHE A 26 8.65 -0.06 -6.77
CA PHE A 26 7.24 0.26 -6.70
C PHE A 26 6.36 -0.99 -6.80
N ILE A 27 5.37 -1.10 -5.91
CA ILE A 27 4.33 -2.13 -5.96
C ILE A 27 2.98 -1.45 -5.66
N ALA A 28 2.00 -1.57 -6.56
CA ALA A 28 0.65 -1.09 -6.33
C ALA A 28 -0.38 -2.10 -6.81
N GLU A 29 -1.05 -2.78 -5.88
CA GLU A 29 -1.91 -3.91 -6.20
C GLU A 29 -3.15 -4.00 -5.31
N ARG A 30 -4.23 -4.54 -5.88
CA ARG A 30 -5.40 -4.97 -5.10
C ARG A 30 -5.19 -6.42 -4.66
N ILE A 31 -5.38 -6.70 -3.38
CA ILE A 31 -5.30 -8.05 -2.82
C ILE A 31 -6.60 -8.45 -2.13
N GLU A 32 -6.77 -9.75 -1.97
CA GLU A 32 -7.89 -10.32 -1.23
C GLU A 32 -7.44 -10.73 0.17
N LEU A 33 -7.45 -9.80 1.11
CA LEU A 33 -7.14 -10.10 2.50
C LEU A 33 -8.09 -9.33 3.42
N ASP A 34 -8.99 -10.05 4.08
CA ASP A 34 -10.03 -9.47 4.94
C ASP A 34 -9.52 -9.17 6.36
N SER A 35 -8.35 -8.55 6.47
CA SER A 35 -7.76 -8.14 7.76
C SER A 35 -6.73 -7.04 7.55
N ALA A 36 -7.05 -5.84 8.04
CA ALA A 36 -6.14 -4.69 7.98
C ALA A 36 -4.81 -4.96 8.72
N ASP A 37 -4.85 -5.68 9.83
CA ASP A 37 -3.64 -6.05 10.58
C ASP A 37 -2.77 -7.04 9.80
N ALA A 38 -3.37 -8.05 9.16
CA ALA A 38 -2.61 -8.99 8.33
C ALA A 38 -2.01 -8.30 7.09
N ILE A 39 -2.71 -7.33 6.50
CA ILE A 39 -2.17 -6.49 5.42
C ILE A 39 -0.97 -5.70 5.95
N LYS A 40 -1.12 -5.05 7.10
CA LYS A 40 -0.03 -4.30 7.72
C LYS A 40 1.19 -5.18 7.91
N ASP A 41 1.06 -6.33 8.57
CA ASP A 41 2.17 -7.25 8.81
C ASP A 41 2.86 -7.67 7.49
N LEU A 42 2.09 -7.97 6.44
CA LEU A 42 2.61 -8.29 5.11
C LEU A 42 3.44 -7.15 4.50
N LEU A 43 2.95 -5.90 4.59
CA LEU A 43 3.67 -4.72 4.10
C LEU A 43 5.01 -4.53 4.82
N TYR A 44 5.04 -4.68 6.15
CA TYR A 44 6.28 -4.59 6.93
C TYR A 44 7.26 -5.71 6.58
N GLU A 45 6.76 -6.94 6.37
CA GLU A 45 7.60 -8.07 5.97
C GLU A 45 8.21 -7.88 4.58
N ILE A 46 7.48 -7.30 3.63
CA ILE A 46 8.04 -7.02 2.30
C ILE A 46 9.02 -5.86 2.36
N ARG A 47 8.71 -4.81 3.13
CA ARG A 47 9.61 -3.66 3.32
C ARG A 47 10.96 -4.07 3.93
N SER A 48 11.00 -5.07 4.81
CA SER A 48 12.27 -5.55 5.36
C SER A 48 13.13 -6.34 4.36
N GLN A 49 12.58 -6.71 3.21
CA GLN A 49 13.27 -7.47 2.15
C GLN A 49 13.63 -6.63 0.92
N ILE A 50 13.08 -5.42 0.78
CA ILE A 50 13.27 -4.56 -0.38
C ILE A 50 13.67 -3.16 0.07
N ASP A 51 14.86 -2.74 -0.33
CA ASP A 51 15.32 -1.36 -0.20
C ASP A 51 14.58 -0.43 -1.17
N ASP A 52 14.52 0.87 -0.87
CA ASP A 52 13.86 1.85 -1.73
C ASP A 52 12.42 1.47 -2.10
N LEU A 53 11.67 0.88 -1.16
CA LEU A 53 10.31 0.42 -1.41
C LEU A 53 9.28 1.54 -1.26
N PHE A 54 8.43 1.69 -2.26
CA PHE A 54 7.16 2.40 -2.20
C PHE A 54 6.05 1.41 -2.56
N MET A 55 5.22 1.03 -1.59
CA MET A 55 4.16 0.05 -1.80
C MET A 55 2.80 0.59 -1.38
N VAL A 56 1.80 0.41 -2.23
CA VAL A 56 0.39 0.70 -1.92
C VAL A 56 -0.46 -0.53 -2.18
N ILE A 57 -1.25 -0.93 -1.19
CA ILE A 57 -2.14 -2.07 -1.30
C ILE A 57 -3.57 -1.60 -1.10
N GLY A 58 -4.45 -2.02 -2.00
CA GLY A 58 -5.89 -1.93 -1.84
C GLY A 58 -6.49 -3.28 -1.48
N ALA A 59 -7.46 -3.30 -0.59
CA ALA A 59 -8.19 -4.50 -0.23
C ALA A 59 -9.64 -4.18 0.10
N GLU A 60 -10.48 -5.20 0.04
CA GLU A 60 -11.81 -5.16 0.63
C GLU A 60 -11.73 -5.82 2.01
N VAL A 61 -12.00 -5.04 3.06
CA VAL A 61 -12.00 -5.50 4.45
C VAL A 61 -13.39 -5.28 5.02
N LYS A 62 -14.05 -6.37 5.42
CA LYS A 62 -15.42 -6.41 5.96
C LYS A 62 -16.42 -5.68 5.06
N GLY A 63 -16.30 -5.89 3.75
CA GLY A 63 -17.15 -5.26 2.74
C GLY A 63 -16.89 -3.77 2.50
N LYS A 64 -15.77 -3.23 2.98
CA LYS A 64 -15.39 -1.81 2.81
C LYS A 64 -14.01 -1.70 2.16
N PRO A 65 -13.77 -0.66 1.34
CA PRO A 65 -12.45 -0.42 0.79
C PRO A 65 -11.47 -0.03 1.89
N SER A 66 -10.28 -0.61 1.83
CA SER A 66 -9.14 -0.27 2.67
C SER A 66 -7.92 -0.05 1.78
N LEU A 67 -7.17 1.00 2.08
CA LEU A 67 -5.88 1.28 1.46
C LEU A 67 -4.80 1.30 2.54
N SER A 68 -3.64 0.74 2.23
CA SER A 68 -2.45 0.79 3.07
C SER A 68 -1.25 1.16 2.22
N ILE A 69 -0.42 2.09 2.70
CA ILE A 69 0.82 2.49 2.06
C ILE A 69 1.98 2.27 3.03
N ILE A 70 3.10 1.77 2.52
CA ILE A 70 4.37 1.70 3.24
C ILE A 70 5.51 2.21 2.34
N ILE A 71 6.39 3.01 2.94
CA ILE A 71 7.52 3.65 2.27
C ILE A 71 8.78 3.36 3.10
N SER A 72 9.90 3.03 2.45
CA SER A 72 11.19 2.87 3.11
C SER A 72 11.69 4.18 3.73
N ASP A 73 12.35 4.11 4.89
CA ASP A 73 12.74 5.31 5.65
C ASP A 73 13.68 6.24 4.89
N ASN A 74 14.54 5.68 4.04
CA ASN A 74 15.45 6.45 3.20
C ASN A 74 14.68 7.28 2.17
N LEU A 75 13.63 6.74 1.54
CA LEU A 75 12.77 7.52 0.64
C LEU A 75 12.02 8.64 1.37
N VAL A 76 11.60 8.40 2.62
CA VAL A 76 10.97 9.44 3.44
C VAL A 76 11.94 10.60 3.70
N LYS A 77 13.21 10.30 3.99
CA LYS A 77 14.24 11.29 4.31
C LYS A 77 14.79 11.98 3.06
N ASP A 78 15.17 11.19 2.06
CA ASP A 78 16.00 11.63 0.93
C ASP A 78 15.14 12.14 -0.24
N LYS A 79 13.91 11.65 -0.37
CA LYS A 79 12.95 12.05 -1.41
C LYS A 79 11.77 12.86 -0.86
N ASN A 80 11.78 13.17 0.44
CA ASN A 80 10.71 13.89 1.15
C ASN A 80 9.31 13.27 0.92
N LEU A 81 9.25 11.95 0.69
CA LEU A 81 7.99 11.24 0.55
C LEU A 81 7.31 11.08 1.91
N ASN A 82 5.99 11.19 1.94
CA ASN A 82 5.23 11.07 3.19
C ASN A 82 3.97 10.25 2.97
N ALA A 83 3.98 9.02 3.49
CA ALA A 83 2.88 8.06 3.43
C ALA A 83 1.57 8.66 3.93
N GLY A 84 1.58 9.39 5.06
CA GLY A 84 0.39 10.03 5.61
C GLY A 84 -0.20 11.10 4.70
N ASN A 85 0.63 11.93 4.06
CA ASN A 85 0.17 12.98 3.15
C ASN A 85 -0.37 12.37 1.84
N ILE A 86 0.36 11.41 1.27
CA ILE A 86 -0.07 10.68 0.07
C ILE A 86 -1.38 9.95 0.32
N MET A 87 -1.50 9.26 1.47
CA MET A 87 -2.71 8.52 1.84
C MET A 87 -3.94 9.42 1.90
N ARG A 88 -3.83 10.63 2.47
CA ARG A 88 -4.95 11.58 2.53
C ARG A 88 -5.46 11.98 1.15
N ASP A 89 -4.60 11.99 0.14
CA ASP A 89 -5.01 12.38 -1.21
C ASP A 89 -5.54 11.22 -2.04
N ILE A 90 -4.92 10.04 -1.96
CA ILE A 90 -5.41 8.84 -2.68
C ILE A 90 -6.68 8.25 -2.02
N ALA A 91 -6.89 8.44 -0.72
CA ALA A 91 -8.09 7.98 -0.02
C ALA A 91 -9.37 8.68 -0.51
N LYS A 92 -9.26 9.85 -1.14
CA LYS A 92 -10.42 10.54 -1.73
C LYS A 92 -11.03 9.74 -2.87
N GLU A 93 -10.22 8.96 -3.59
CA GLU A 93 -10.69 8.13 -4.70
C GLU A 93 -11.65 7.03 -4.21
N ILE A 94 -11.47 6.53 -2.98
CA ILE A 94 -12.38 5.57 -2.33
C ILE A 94 -13.49 6.24 -1.50
N LYS A 95 -13.72 7.55 -1.68
CA LYS A 95 -14.61 8.38 -0.84
C LYS A 95 -14.35 8.18 0.65
N GLY A 96 -13.06 8.20 0.99
CA GLY A 96 -12.55 7.85 2.30
C GLY A 96 -11.70 8.93 2.92
N GLY A 97 -11.17 8.59 4.08
CA GLY A 97 -10.22 9.39 4.82
C GLY A 97 -9.15 8.48 5.42
N GLY A 98 -7.95 9.03 5.59
CA GLY A 98 -6.82 8.26 6.07
C GLY A 98 -5.79 9.12 6.78
N GLY A 99 -4.79 8.44 7.31
CA GLY A 99 -3.70 9.06 8.04
C GLY A 99 -2.69 8.02 8.52
N GLY A 100 -1.62 8.51 9.11
CA GLY A 100 -0.57 7.66 9.63
C GLY A 100 0.73 8.40 9.83
N GLN A 101 1.80 7.63 9.89
CA GLN A 101 3.17 8.09 10.05
C GLN A 101 3.80 8.38 8.68
N PRO A 102 4.94 9.08 8.63
CA PRO A 102 5.62 9.39 7.36
C PRO A 102 5.99 8.17 6.51
N PHE A 103 6.23 7.02 7.14
CA PHE A 103 6.63 5.77 6.45
C PHE A 103 5.48 4.76 6.28
N TYR A 104 4.36 4.93 6.98
CA TYR A 104 3.22 4.02 6.91
C TYR A 104 1.91 4.76 7.18
N ALA A 105 0.90 4.55 6.35
CA ALA A 105 -0.43 5.09 6.56
C ALA A 105 -1.50 4.15 6.03
N ASN A 106 -2.72 4.33 6.52
CA ASN A 106 -3.87 3.60 6.03
C ASN A 106 -5.09 4.51 5.88
N ALA A 107 -6.06 4.03 5.12
CA ALA A 107 -7.36 4.65 4.94
C ALA A 107 -8.46 3.61 4.83
N GLY A 108 -9.66 4.05 5.19
CA GLY A 108 -10.90 3.37 4.87
C GLY A 108 -11.82 4.30 4.09
N GLY A 109 -12.76 3.73 3.36
CA GLY A 109 -13.73 4.50 2.57
C GLY A 109 -15.05 3.79 2.41
N SER A 110 -15.80 4.21 1.38
CA SER A 110 -17.12 3.69 1.05
C SER A 110 -17.26 3.24 -0.41
N ASP A 111 -16.28 3.55 -1.25
CA ASP A 111 -16.28 3.24 -2.68
C ASP A 111 -15.22 2.18 -3.03
N LEU A 112 -15.66 0.94 -3.28
CA LEU A 112 -14.78 -0.18 -3.65
C LEU A 112 -14.17 -0.03 -5.05
N GLU A 113 -14.89 0.60 -5.98
CA GLU A 113 -14.42 0.82 -7.35
C GLU A 113 -13.30 1.87 -7.38
N GLY A 114 -13.29 2.76 -6.39
CA GLY A 114 -12.24 3.76 -6.18
C GLY A 114 -10.84 3.18 -5.92
N ILE A 115 -10.72 1.90 -5.55
CA ILE A 115 -9.42 1.28 -5.24
C ILE A 115 -8.48 1.32 -6.46
N ALA A 116 -8.98 0.99 -7.65
CA ALA A 116 -8.16 0.99 -8.86
C ALA A 116 -7.59 2.39 -9.15
N LYS A 117 -8.42 3.42 -9.05
CA LYS A 117 -8.02 4.83 -9.23
C LYS A 117 -7.00 5.27 -8.18
N ALA A 118 -7.17 4.85 -6.92
CA ALA A 118 -6.23 5.15 -5.84
C ALA A 118 -4.84 4.56 -6.12
N LEU A 119 -4.78 3.32 -6.64
CA LEU A 119 -3.52 2.65 -6.99
C LEU A 119 -2.82 3.31 -8.18
N GLU A 120 -3.57 3.69 -9.21
CA GLU A 120 -3.01 4.44 -10.35
C GLU A 120 -2.48 5.80 -9.92
N LYS A 121 -3.25 6.53 -9.11
CA LYS A 121 -2.84 7.83 -8.56
C LYS A 121 -1.60 7.73 -7.66
N ALA A 122 -1.45 6.64 -6.91
CA ALA A 122 -0.25 6.43 -6.11
C ALA A 122 1.04 6.41 -6.94
N LYS A 123 0.99 5.89 -8.18
CA LYS A 123 2.14 5.84 -9.08
C LYS A 123 2.64 7.24 -9.47
N THR A 124 1.76 8.24 -9.52
CA THR A 124 2.13 9.59 -9.97
C THR A 124 3.05 10.32 -9.00
N TYR A 125 3.17 9.86 -7.75
CA TYR A 125 4.11 10.43 -6.76
C TYR A 125 5.57 9.99 -6.99
N LEU A 126 5.80 9.08 -7.94
CA LEU A 126 7.14 8.60 -8.30
C LEU A 126 7.65 9.16 -9.63
N ASN A 127 6.86 9.99 -10.31
CA ASN A 127 7.20 10.61 -11.60
C ASN A 127 7.93 11.95 -11.42
#